data_AF-A0A2H0U3H4-F1
#
_entry.id   AF-A0A2H0U3H4-F1
#
_cell.length_a   1.000
_cell.length_b   1.000
_cell.length_c   1.000
_cell.angle_alpha   90.00
_cell.angle_beta   90.00
_cell.angle_gamma   90.00
#
_symmetry.space_group_name_H-M   'P 1'
#
loop_
_entity.id
_entity.type
_entity.pdbx_description
1 polymer ?
#
loop_
_entity_poly.entity_id
_entity_poly.type
_entity_poly.pdbx_seq_one_letter_code
_entity_poly.pdbx_strand_id
1 'polypeptide(L)'
;MQDTKKDFIHALGKRKESVARLRLYTKINTALSYGEEKIQKGSLIVNGKKAQDYFKGLVAKSIFERPLKITNNLGKYGITAKIEGGGQRGQLDAFVHALSRALANIDEKNRHILKKAGMLTRDARVRERRKVGMGGKARRKRQSPKR
;
A
#
# COMPACT_ATOMS: atom_id res chain seq x y z
N MET A 1 20.24 -6.93 -27.31
CA MET A 1 18.93 -6.72 -26.64
C MET A 1 19.10 -5.52 -25.72
N GLN A 2 18.51 -4.36 -26.04
CA GLN A 2 18.71 -3.17 -25.21
C GLN A 2 17.96 -3.33 -23.89
N ASP A 3 18.69 -3.36 -22.78
CA ASP A 3 18.13 -3.16 -21.46
C ASP A 3 17.58 -1.73 -21.39
N THR A 4 16.28 -1.59 -21.61
CA THR A 4 15.56 -0.35 -21.34
C THR A 4 15.65 -0.08 -19.84
N LYS A 5 16.59 0.80 -19.45
CA LYS A 5 16.76 1.26 -18.08
C LYS A 5 15.41 1.77 -17.58
N LYS A 6 14.83 1.03 -16.64
CA LYS A 6 13.54 1.33 -16.05
C LYS A 6 13.69 2.52 -15.10
N ASP A 7 13.32 3.72 -15.57
CA ASP A 7 13.30 4.98 -14.79
C ASP A 7 12.16 5.00 -13.75
N PHE A 8 12.07 3.96 -12.91
CA PHE A 8 11.12 3.94 -11.80
C PHE A 8 11.70 3.27 -10.56
N ILE A 9 11.31 3.80 -9.40
CA ILE A 9 11.62 3.19 -8.12
C ILE A 9 10.51 2.19 -7.82
N HIS A 10 10.90 0.97 -7.47
CA HIS A 10 9.96 -0.07 -7.07
C HIS A 10 9.92 -0.20 -5.55
N ALA A 11 8.73 -0.50 -5.02
CA ALA A 11 8.56 -0.80 -3.61
C ALA A 11 7.46 -1.83 -3.40
N LEU A 12 7.58 -2.56 -2.28
CA LEU A 12 6.66 -3.60 -1.89
C LEU A 12 6.03 -3.28 -0.54
N GLY A 13 4.73 -3.48 -0.44
CA GLY A 13 3.97 -3.41 0.80
C GLY A 13 3.17 -4.67 1.04
N LYS A 14 3.07 -5.10 2.30
CA LYS A 14 2.31 -6.29 2.69
C LYS A 14 1.48 -6.01 3.95
N ARG A 15 0.22 -6.43 3.96
CA ARG A 15 -0.64 -6.39 5.16
C ARG A 15 -1.58 -7.59 5.15
N LYS A 16 -1.57 -8.37 6.24
CA LYS A 16 -2.29 -9.65 6.32
C LYS A 16 -1.93 -10.50 5.09
N GLU A 17 -2.91 -10.76 4.22
CA GLU A 17 -2.76 -11.52 2.97
C GLU A 17 -2.58 -10.62 1.75
N SER A 18 -2.77 -9.30 1.88
CA SER A 18 -2.67 -8.35 0.77
C SER A 18 -1.22 -7.98 0.49
N VAL A 19 -0.86 -7.98 -0.80
CA VAL A 19 0.45 -7.59 -1.31
C VAL A 19 0.27 -6.46 -2.33
N ALA A 20 0.99 -5.36 -2.14
CA ALA A 20 1.04 -4.23 -3.05
C ALA A 20 2.42 -4.12 -3.69
N ARG A 21 2.48 -4.12 -5.01
CA ARG A 21 3.66 -3.85 -5.83
C ARG A 21 3.50 -2.46 -6.44
N LEU A 22 4.33 -1.52 -6.01
CA LEU A 22 4.25 -0.12 -6.41
C LEU A 22 5.44 0.25 -7.29
N ARG A 23 5.16 1.04 -8.33
CA ARG A 23 6.14 1.72 -9.18
C ARG A 23 5.92 3.21 -9.04
N LEU A 24 6.99 3.93 -8.73
CA LEU A 24 7.00 5.38 -8.59
C LEU A 24 7.91 5.97 -9.66
N TYR A 25 7.33 6.85 -10.46
CA TYR A 25 7.98 7.53 -11.58
C TYR A 25 8.35 8.95 -11.16
N THR A 26 9.64 9.28 -11.22
CA THR A 26 10.18 10.61 -10.91
C THR A 26 10.30 11.48 -12.15
N LYS A 27 10.69 10.88 -13.28
CA LYS A 27 10.68 11.50 -14.61
C LYS A 27 9.46 11.01 -15.37
N ILE A 28 8.60 11.94 -15.77
CA ILE A 28 7.44 11.63 -16.60
C ILE A 28 7.71 12.24 -17.96
N ASN A 29 8.16 11.41 -18.89
CA ASN A 29 8.11 11.75 -20.30
C ASN A 29 6.65 11.60 -20.73
N THR A 30 6.16 12.53 -21.55
CA THR A 30 4.73 12.75 -21.89
C THR A 30 3.98 11.51 -22.43
N ALA A 31 4.68 10.40 -22.71
CA ALA A 31 4.17 9.19 -23.37
C ALA A 31 4.08 7.92 -22.48
N LEU A 32 4.06 8.03 -21.14
CA LEU A 32 3.93 6.85 -20.27
C LEU A 32 2.45 6.48 -20.00
N SER A 33 2.01 5.32 -20.50
CA SER A 33 0.69 4.74 -20.23
C SER A 33 0.78 3.49 -19.35
N TYR A 34 -0.23 3.27 -18.50
CA TYR A 34 -0.38 2.05 -17.74
C TYR A 34 -1.81 1.54 -17.89
N GLY A 35 -2.01 0.61 -18.82
CA GLY A 35 -3.34 0.23 -19.28
C GLY A 35 -3.97 1.36 -20.09
N GLU A 36 -5.24 1.67 -19.83
CA GLU A 36 -6.01 2.71 -20.54
C GLU A 36 -5.72 4.13 -20.02
N GLU A 37 -5.10 4.27 -18.85
CA GLU A 37 -4.85 5.58 -18.22
C GLU A 37 -3.41 6.10 -18.46
N LYS A 38 -3.31 7.41 -18.68
CA LYS A 38 -2.03 8.14 -18.83
C LYS A 38 -1.41 8.40 -17.45
N ILE A 39 -0.14 8.08 -17.28
CA ILE A 39 0.61 8.43 -16.07
C ILE A 39 1.04 9.90 -16.20
N GLN A 40 0.51 10.75 -15.32
CA GLN A 40 0.85 12.17 -15.22
C GLN A 40 1.38 12.50 -13.83
N LYS A 41 1.96 13.70 -13.67
CA LYS A 41 2.38 14.17 -12.35
C LYS A 41 1.16 14.21 -11.43
N GLY A 42 1.22 13.51 -10.30
CA GLY A 42 0.11 13.39 -9.36
C GLY A 42 -0.92 12.31 -9.69
N SER A 43 -0.76 11.55 -10.79
CA SER A 43 -1.66 10.42 -11.08
C SER A 43 -1.40 9.27 -10.10
N LEU A 44 -2.47 8.79 -9.45
CA LEU A 44 -2.45 7.65 -8.54
C LEU A 44 -3.33 6.54 -9.09
N ILE A 45 -2.71 5.56 -9.75
CA ILE A 45 -3.41 4.46 -10.44
C ILE A 45 -3.20 3.16 -9.68
N VAL A 46 -4.29 2.48 -9.35
CA VAL A 46 -4.31 1.20 -8.63
C VAL A 46 -5.09 0.19 -9.47
N ASN A 47 -4.44 -0.91 -9.87
CA ASN A 47 -5.04 -1.96 -10.69
C ASN A 47 -5.74 -1.45 -11.97
N GLY A 48 -5.18 -0.40 -12.60
CA GLY A 48 -5.71 0.20 -13.83
C GLY A 48 -6.91 1.13 -13.62
N LYS A 49 -7.24 1.50 -12.36
CA LYS A 49 -8.26 2.49 -12.01
C LYS A 49 -7.67 3.59 -11.16
N LYS A 50 -8.29 4.77 -11.11
CA LYS A 50 -7.90 5.82 -10.15
C LYS A 50 -8.06 5.31 -8.72
N ALA A 51 -7.13 5.70 -7.85
CA ALA A 51 -7.16 5.29 -6.45
C ALA A 51 -8.46 5.69 -5.71
N GLN A 52 -9.08 6.81 -6.11
CA GLN A 52 -10.36 7.26 -5.54
C GLN A 52 -11.52 6.33 -5.90
N ASP A 53 -11.51 5.76 -7.10
CA ASP A 53 -12.55 4.82 -7.55
C ASP A 53 -12.34 3.42 -6.97
N TYR A 54 -11.08 3.02 -6.79
CA TYR A 54 -10.72 1.73 -6.21
C TYR A 54 -10.98 1.69 -4.69
N PHE A 55 -10.52 2.71 -3.96
CA PHE A 55 -10.71 2.83 -2.51
C PHE A 55 -11.87 3.77 -2.19
N LYS A 56 -13.07 3.21 -2.09
CA LYS A 56 -14.28 3.97 -1.78
C LYS A 56 -14.25 4.53 -0.35
N GLY A 57 -14.69 5.78 -0.19
CA GLY A 57 -14.93 6.43 1.10
C GLY A 57 -13.87 7.46 1.53
N LEU A 58 -14.32 8.47 2.28
CA LEU A 58 -13.48 9.61 2.72
C LEU A 58 -12.32 9.18 3.62
N VAL A 59 -12.56 8.20 4.50
CA VAL A 59 -11.53 7.65 5.38
C VAL A 59 -10.41 6.99 4.58
N ALA A 60 -10.75 6.27 3.52
CA ALA A 60 -9.76 5.62 2.66
C ALA A 60 -8.93 6.67 1.90
N LYS A 61 -9.58 7.72 1.39
CA LYS A 61 -8.93 8.87 0.76
C LYS A 61 -7.88 9.52 1.65
N SER A 62 -8.26 9.85 2.88
CA SER A 62 -7.34 10.46 3.84
C SER A 62 -6.12 9.58 4.13
N ILE A 63 -6.31 8.25 4.17
CA ILE A 63 -5.26 7.30 4.51
C ILE A 63 -4.24 7.11 3.39
N PHE A 64 -4.66 6.96 2.13
CA PHE A 64 -3.68 6.82 1.04
C PHE A 64 -2.95 8.12 0.72
N GLU A 65 -3.57 9.28 0.97
CA GLU A 65 -2.94 10.60 0.77
C GLU A 65 -1.97 10.98 1.91
N ARG A 66 -2.17 10.43 3.12
CA ARG A 66 -1.37 10.73 4.31
C ARG A 66 0.16 10.70 4.09
N PRO A 67 0.78 9.67 3.48
CA PRO A 67 2.23 9.67 3.25
C PRO A 67 2.71 10.79 2.32
N LEU A 68 1.90 11.17 1.33
CA LEU A 68 2.21 12.28 0.41
C LEU A 68 2.07 13.64 1.08
N LYS A 69 1.06 13.81 1.93
CA LYS A 69 0.82 15.02 2.72
C LYS A 69 1.95 15.27 3.72
N ILE A 70 2.35 14.23 4.47
CA ILE A 70 3.41 14.35 5.49
C ILE A 70 4.78 14.69 4.87
N THR A 71 5.04 14.21 3.66
CA THR A 71 6.30 14.47 2.95
C THR A 71 6.25 15.71 2.05
N ASN A 72 5.14 16.46 2.03
CA ASN A 72 4.91 17.62 1.15
C ASN A 72 5.21 17.31 -0.34
N ASN A 73 4.89 16.09 -0.79
CA ASN A 73 5.18 15.60 -2.13
C ASN A 73 3.90 15.33 -2.95
N LEU A 74 2.79 15.96 -2.55
CA LEU A 74 1.53 15.85 -3.27
C LEU A 74 1.69 16.41 -4.69
N GLY A 75 1.26 15.64 -5.69
CA GLY A 75 1.31 16.05 -7.11
C GLY A 75 2.68 15.94 -7.80
N LYS A 76 3.76 15.58 -7.09
CA LYS A 76 5.11 15.56 -7.70
C LYS A 76 5.42 14.30 -8.50
N TYR A 77 4.86 13.17 -8.09
CA TYR A 77 5.22 11.85 -8.63
C TYR A 77 4.04 11.21 -9.36
N GLY A 78 4.34 10.40 -10.37
CA GLY A 78 3.37 9.48 -10.98
C GLY A 78 3.49 8.13 -10.28
N ILE A 79 2.39 7.56 -9.82
CA ILE A 79 2.39 6.32 -9.03
C ILE A 79 1.44 5.31 -9.66
N THR A 80 1.96 4.10 -9.91
CA THR A 80 1.14 2.96 -10.31
C THR A 80 1.35 1.81 -9.33
N ALA A 81 0.26 1.14 -8.96
CA ALA A 81 0.32 -0.03 -8.09
C ALA A 81 -0.52 -1.19 -8.61
N LYS A 82 0.05 -2.40 -8.52
CA LYS A 82 -0.70 -3.66 -8.59
C LYS A 82 -0.91 -4.19 -7.18
N ILE A 83 -2.15 -4.46 -6.81
CA ILE A 83 -2.50 -4.97 -5.48
C ILE A 83 -3.33 -6.22 -5.64
N GLU A 84 -2.91 -7.27 -4.92
CA GLU A 84 -3.55 -8.58 -4.94
C GLU A 84 -3.74 -9.10 -3.51
N GLY A 85 -4.78 -9.90 -3.29
CA GLY A 85 -5.05 -10.60 -2.03
C GLY A 85 -5.79 -9.80 -0.94
N GLY A 86 -6.33 -10.52 0.04
CA GLY A 86 -7.07 -9.98 1.19
C GLY A 86 -8.34 -9.22 0.83
N GLY A 87 -8.63 -8.13 1.55
CA GLY A 87 -9.79 -7.26 1.31
C GLY A 87 -9.42 -5.78 1.29
N GLN A 88 -10.36 -4.90 0.93
CA GLN A 88 -10.11 -3.48 0.65
C GLN A 88 -9.28 -2.76 1.72
N ARG A 89 -9.56 -3.00 3.01
CA ARG A 89 -8.81 -2.37 4.10
C ARG A 89 -7.36 -2.85 4.19
N GLY A 90 -7.14 -4.15 4.02
CA GLY A 90 -5.78 -4.73 4.00
C GLY A 90 -4.99 -4.27 2.78
N GLN A 91 -5.65 -4.15 1.63
CA GLN A 91 -5.08 -3.63 0.40
C GLN A 91 -4.67 -2.16 0.52
N LEU A 92 -5.51 -1.32 1.15
CA LEU A 92 -5.22 0.08 1.43
C LEU A 92 -3.97 0.24 2.32
N ASP A 93 -3.92 -0.50 3.43
CA ASP A 93 -2.78 -0.44 4.35
C ASP A 93 -1.48 -0.97 3.67
N ALA A 94 -1.60 -2.02 2.85
CA ALA A 94 -0.48 -2.53 2.05
C ALA A 94 0.03 -1.49 1.04
N PHE A 95 -0.89 -0.76 0.39
CA PHE A 95 -0.56 0.32 -0.54
C PHE A 95 0.17 1.46 0.16
N VAL A 96 -0.32 1.92 1.31
CA VAL A 96 0.33 2.98 2.12
C VAL A 96 1.74 2.57 2.52
N HIS A 97 1.92 1.31 2.92
CA HIS A 97 3.24 0.79 3.29
C HIS A 97 4.19 0.74 2.09
N ALA A 98 3.72 0.32 0.91
CA ALA A 98 4.51 0.33 -0.32
C ALA A 98 4.90 1.75 -0.72
N LEU A 99 3.96 2.69 -0.66
CA LEU A 99 4.17 4.09 -1.01
C LEU A 99 5.19 4.76 -0.08
N SER A 100 5.08 4.51 1.22
CA SER A 100 6.04 5.01 2.21
C SER A 100 7.45 4.49 1.97
N ARG A 101 7.59 3.21 1.59
CA ARG A 101 8.89 2.63 1.21
C ARG A 101 9.44 3.24 -0.07
N ALA A 102 8.60 3.48 -1.08
CA ALA A 102 9.03 4.15 -2.31
C ALA A 102 9.54 5.56 -2.03
N LEU A 103 8.82 6.35 -1.22
CA LEU A 103 9.22 7.71 -0.85
C LEU A 103 10.50 7.76 -0.02
N ALA A 104 10.71 6.78 0.86
CA ALA A 104 11.94 6.66 1.64
C ALA A 104 13.16 6.27 0.80
N ASN A 105 12.95 5.61 -0.34
CA ASN A 105 14.02 5.27 -1.29
C ASN A 105 14.38 6.43 -2.22
N ILE A 106 13.50 7.43 -2.36
CA ILE A 106 13.78 8.63 -3.17
C ILE A 106 14.72 9.59 -2.43
N ASP A 107 14.40 9.86 -1.17
CA ASP A 107 15.13 10.81 -0.34
C ASP A 107 15.19 10.28 1.10
N GLU A 108 16.40 10.25 1.66
CA GLU A 108 16.66 9.82 3.03
C GLU A 108 15.98 10.74 4.06
N LYS A 109 15.77 12.03 3.74
CA LYS A 109 15.04 12.96 4.62
C LYS A 109 13.61 12.48 4.89
N ASN A 110 12.94 11.94 3.86
CA ASN A 110 11.59 11.40 3.99
C ASN A 110 11.55 10.21 4.95
N ARG A 111 12.63 9.41 5.01
CA ARG A 111 12.69 8.23 5.87
C ARG A 111 12.50 8.59 7.34
N HIS A 112 13.11 9.68 7.82
CA HIS A 112 13.00 10.09 9.21
C HIS A 112 11.56 10.51 9.57
N ILE A 113 10.93 11.31 8.69
CA ILE A 113 9.55 11.78 8.87
C ILE A 113 8.58 10.60 8.84
N LEU A 114 8.71 9.70 7.86
CA LEU A 114 7.85 8.53 7.70
C LEU A 114 8.04 7.49 8.83
N LYS A 115 9.26 7.38 9.38
CA LYS A 115 9.55 6.54 10.55
C LYS A 115 8.87 7.09 11.80
N LYS A 116 8.98 8.40 12.06
CA LYS A 116 8.27 9.08 13.16
C LYS A 116 6.75 8.90 13.06
N ALA A 117 6.20 8.96 11.85
CA ALA A 117 4.78 8.74 11.61
C ALA A 117 4.34 7.25 11.62
N GLY A 118 5.27 6.31 11.82
CA GLY A 118 4.97 4.87 11.95
C GLY A 118 4.61 4.15 10.65
N MET A 119 4.81 4.75 9.47
CA MET A 119 4.33 4.18 8.18
C MET A 119 5.32 3.18 7.54
N LEU A 120 6.58 3.19 7.98
CA LEU A 120 7.62 2.26 7.51
C LEU A 120 7.60 0.90 8.20
N THR A 121 6.85 0.76 9.31
CA THR A 121 6.75 -0.49 10.05
C THR A 121 5.58 -1.32 9.52
N ARG A 122 5.83 -2.59 9.21
CA ARG A 122 4.76 -3.52 8.82
C ARG A 122 3.94 -3.91 10.04
N ASP A 123 2.62 -3.78 9.97
CA ASP A 123 1.74 -4.42 10.97
C ASP A 123 1.77 -5.94 10.76
N ALA A 124 2.50 -6.62 11.65
CA ALA A 124 2.76 -8.06 11.61
C ALA A 124 1.56 -8.91 12.04
N ARG A 125 0.48 -8.34 12.57
CA ARG A 125 -0.68 -9.11 13.07
C ARG A 125 -1.37 -9.87 11.94
N VAL A 126 -1.50 -11.18 12.10
CA VAL A 126 -2.24 -12.10 11.22
C VAL A 126 -3.32 -12.80 12.04
N ARG A 127 -4.37 -13.32 11.39
CA ARG A 127 -5.43 -14.07 12.07
C ARG A 127 -4.83 -15.31 12.72
N GLU A 128 -5.03 -15.44 14.03
CA GLU A 128 -4.64 -16.65 14.76
C GLU A 128 -5.46 -17.86 14.28
N ARG A 129 -4.79 -18.99 14.02
CA ARG A 129 -5.44 -20.23 13.59
C ARG A 129 -6.36 -20.75 14.70
N ARG A 130 -7.51 -21.33 14.31
CA ARG A 130 -8.38 -22.05 15.26
C ARG A 130 -7.70 -23.36 15.67
N LYS A 131 -7.39 -23.52 16.97
CA LYS A 131 -6.88 -24.78 17.54
C LYS A 131 -8.02 -25.77 17.79
N VAL A 132 -7.68 -27.06 17.86
CA VAL A 132 -8.63 -28.14 18.21
C VAL A 132 -9.17 -27.92 19.63
N GLY A 133 -10.38 -28.36 19.93
CA GLY A 133 -11.02 -28.16 21.23
C GLY A 133 -11.58 -26.76 21.50
N MET A 134 -11.35 -25.78 20.62
CA MET A 134 -11.91 -24.43 20.77
C MET A 134 -13.38 -24.36 20.34
N GLY A 135 -14.14 -23.48 21.00
CA GLY A 135 -15.56 -23.18 20.74
C GLY A 135 -15.77 -22.27 19.52
N GLY A 136 -15.24 -22.63 18.36
CA GLY A 136 -15.54 -21.96 17.09
C GLY A 136 -14.59 -20.83 16.67
N LYS A 137 -13.87 -20.19 17.60
CA LYS A 137 -12.85 -19.13 17.31
C LYS A 137 -11.52 -19.45 18.01
N ALA A 138 -10.44 -18.80 17.58
CA ALA A 138 -9.07 -19.10 18.04
C ALA A 138 -8.88 -19.15 19.57
N ARG A 139 -9.55 -18.25 20.31
CA ARG A 139 -9.44 -18.14 21.79
C ARG A 139 -10.73 -18.48 22.54
N ARG A 140 -11.82 -18.79 21.83
CA ARG A 140 -13.11 -19.07 22.48
C ARG A 140 -13.06 -20.47 23.06
N LYS A 141 -13.20 -20.60 24.38
CA LYS A 141 -13.36 -21.91 25.04
C LYS A 141 -14.80 -22.40 24.90
N ARG A 142 -15.00 -23.72 24.85
CA ARG A 142 -16.34 -24.31 25.00
C ARG A 142 -16.77 -24.12 26.46
N GLN A 143 -18.04 -23.83 26.69
CA GLN A 143 -18.59 -23.82 28.04
C GLN A 143 -18.62 -25.26 28.55
N SER A 144 -17.90 -25.53 29.64
CA SER A 144 -17.91 -26.83 30.31
C SER A 144 -18.66 -26.67 31.64
N PRO A 145 -19.64 -27.52 31.95
CA PRO A 145 -20.28 -27.53 33.26
C PRO A 145 -19.22 -27.94 34.30
N LYS A 146 -19.01 -27.10 35.30
CA LYS A 146 -18.23 -27.45 36.49
C LYS A 146 -19.16 -28.25 37.39
N ARG A 147 -18.86 -29.54 37.57
CA ARG A 147 -19.47 -30.37 38.61
C ARG A 147 -18.51 -30.45 39.79
#